data_AF-A0A1A9C8H1-F1
#
_entry.id   AF-A0A1A9C8H1-F1
#
_cell.length_a   1.000
_cell.length_b   1.000
_cell.length_c   1.000
_cell.angle_alpha   90.00
_cell.angle_beta   90.00
_cell.angle_gamma   90.00
#
_symmetry.space_group_name_H-M   'P 1'
#
loop_
_entity.id
_entity.type
_entity.pdbx_description
1 polymer ?
#
loop_
_entity_poly.entity_id
_entity_poly.type
_entity_poly.pdbx_seq_one_letter_code
_entity_poly.pdbx_strand_id
1 'polypeptide(L)'
;MYNLDQISNAAAQLTGESLEGARQRLGALQHFDQLIPAAWTAQALLESVLVSALGAVTGQTRPFGVRETKPVAEGLVLRVERSEDVHALFELLPYQPKRGPWRGVRGLVVQTDTKRLRFGFRTWVYERSWRAAEPAVWVTGPHGVDLPALLAAYEERIRMAGHSTQWDPQRPEPGPRRREPAARSLVRQLSASSAMGSALLRRPRLWDSLAGYAGVRMATQMTDYGLDWILERQVAGPQFDDARLIEVLTDRVVGCGLRLLDHACGAEECTVRLAPRPGTWDWRGVLTVRSCKAASLPHVPVPGPRPLTAIGDRLSVSRPNTNVEGPDRGAQDHDGVTIQLTGVPHTGGMHRDDLSWVAEQIAAVWTTQGLVAAIILARDRDGWIGFRDPGQPSWATAPVPSTVEGWRRLRIAPPPGELWSLKVSDDAEAVAAALADARRRFDRVFLISRNDDWPWEEHSLGRLTDARILVHRAEPYERHIPLPAEAVMLTPAESAMQWRQQELGRWTSKRPLTGMLLVNPATLDVQPDDFDVAVENELARYGTPVLGRFPANRAIAHGPGLSPHPPTVLDPQTEQPTHAQMITAANALAHRLWPEAPLTTEPTEAPDAPVAHPANVP
;
A
#
# COMPACT_ATOMS: atom_id res chain seq x y z
N MET A 1 16.33 -10.40 -3.78
CA MET A 1 14.95 -10.95 -3.76
C MET A 1 14.33 -10.53 -2.44
N TYR A 2 13.09 -10.02 -2.41
CA TYR A 2 12.37 -9.99 -1.14
C TYR A 2 12.23 -11.42 -0.70
N ASN A 3 12.67 -11.72 0.51
CA ASN A 3 12.22 -12.97 1.08
C ASN A 3 10.71 -12.80 1.32
N LEU A 4 9.90 -13.67 0.72
CA LEU A 4 8.45 -13.75 0.96
C LEU A 4 8.15 -13.78 2.47
N ASP A 5 9.09 -14.28 3.27
CA ASP A 5 9.15 -14.20 4.72
C ASP A 5 9.03 -12.79 5.30
N GLN A 6 9.64 -11.74 4.71
CA GLN A 6 9.54 -10.38 5.23
C GLN A 6 8.12 -9.84 5.12
N ILE A 7 7.50 -9.99 3.94
CA ILE A 7 6.11 -9.58 3.69
C ILE A 7 5.16 -10.43 4.54
N SER A 8 5.46 -11.72 4.71
CA SER A 8 4.67 -12.64 5.54
C SER A 8 4.82 -12.38 7.04
N ASN A 9 6.01 -11.98 7.50
CA ASN A 9 6.24 -11.49 8.85
C ASN A 9 5.45 -10.21 9.09
N ALA A 10 5.48 -9.25 8.16
CA ALA A 10 4.71 -8.01 8.28
C ALA A 10 3.20 -8.26 8.35
N ALA A 11 2.68 -9.11 7.46
CA ALA A 11 1.29 -9.54 7.49
C ALA A 11 0.95 -10.16 8.85
N ALA A 12 1.67 -11.22 9.26
CA ALA A 12 1.48 -11.88 10.55
C ALA A 12 1.59 -10.93 11.75
N GLN A 13 2.49 -9.92 11.69
CA GLN A 13 2.66 -8.90 12.73
C GLN A 13 1.47 -7.95 12.87
N LEU A 14 0.66 -7.75 11.82
CA LEU A 14 -0.51 -6.85 11.82
C LEU A 14 -1.84 -7.61 11.96
N THR A 15 -1.92 -8.81 11.38
CA THR A 15 -3.12 -9.64 11.36
C THR A 15 -3.18 -10.63 12.51
N GLY A 16 -2.03 -11.05 13.04
CA GLY A 16 -1.92 -12.16 13.99
C GLY A 16 -1.99 -13.55 13.34
N GLU A 17 -1.99 -13.62 12.00
CA GLU A 17 -1.89 -14.88 11.25
C GLU A 17 -0.63 -15.67 11.62
N SER A 18 -0.71 -17.00 11.52
CA SER A 18 0.52 -17.81 11.45
C SER A 18 1.39 -17.39 10.24
N LEU A 19 2.72 -17.43 10.41
CA LEU A 19 3.65 -17.06 9.32
C LEU A 19 3.40 -17.90 8.06
N GLU A 20 3.17 -19.20 8.21
CA GLU A 20 2.82 -20.08 7.10
C GLU A 20 1.50 -19.68 6.42
N GLY A 21 0.46 -19.37 7.20
CA GLY A 21 -0.82 -18.91 6.69
C GLY A 21 -0.72 -17.57 5.93
N ALA A 22 0.13 -16.66 6.42
CA ALA A 22 0.46 -15.41 5.74
C ALA A 22 1.24 -15.67 4.44
N ARG A 23 2.28 -16.53 4.46
CA ARG A 23 3.03 -16.94 3.27
C ARG A 23 2.12 -17.51 2.17
N GLN A 24 1.23 -18.43 2.52
CA GLN A 24 0.27 -19.04 1.58
C GLN A 24 -0.69 -18.00 0.99
N ARG A 25 -1.21 -17.07 1.81
CA ARG A 25 -2.10 -16.01 1.34
C ARG A 25 -1.39 -15.01 0.43
N LEU A 26 -0.18 -14.61 0.80
CA LEU A 26 0.61 -13.64 0.05
C LEU A 26 1.16 -14.21 -1.25
N GLY A 27 1.53 -15.49 -1.28
CA GLY A 27 1.92 -16.19 -2.51
C GLY A 27 0.80 -16.32 -3.55
N ALA A 28 -0.45 -16.05 -3.17
CA ALA A 28 -1.61 -15.98 -4.07
C ALA A 28 -2.02 -14.54 -4.44
N LEU A 29 -1.34 -13.51 -3.91
CA LEU A 29 -1.55 -12.13 -4.36
C LEU A 29 -0.83 -11.90 -5.69
N GLN A 30 -1.43 -11.09 -6.57
CA GLN A 30 -0.77 -10.65 -7.80
C GLN A 30 0.15 -9.44 -7.59
N HIS A 31 -0.09 -8.65 -6.53
CA HIS A 31 0.63 -7.41 -6.22
C HIS A 31 0.74 -7.23 -4.69
N PHE A 32 1.79 -6.55 -4.22
CA PHE A 32 2.03 -6.26 -2.79
C PHE A 32 1.83 -4.78 -2.41
N ASP A 33 1.09 -4.02 -3.19
CA ASP A 33 0.71 -2.63 -2.89
C ASP A 33 -0.26 -2.50 -1.70
N GLN A 34 -0.92 -3.59 -1.30
CA GLN A 34 -1.73 -3.69 -0.09
C GLN A 34 -1.43 -5.00 0.66
N LEU A 35 -0.74 -4.90 1.80
CA LEU A 35 -0.37 -6.05 2.65
C LEU A 35 -1.60 -6.79 3.21
N ILE A 36 -2.64 -6.01 3.52
CA ILE A 36 -3.92 -6.44 4.07
C ILE A 36 -5.02 -5.82 3.21
N PRO A 37 -5.68 -6.61 2.34
CA PRO A 37 -6.62 -6.06 1.36
C PRO A 37 -7.82 -5.39 2.04
N ALA A 38 -8.37 -4.37 1.39
CA ALA A 38 -9.65 -3.78 1.79
C ALA A 38 -10.81 -4.78 1.65
N ALA A 39 -11.86 -4.60 2.47
CA ALA A 39 -13.14 -5.27 2.24
C ALA A 39 -13.95 -4.51 1.18
N TRP A 40 -14.70 -5.24 0.36
CA TRP A 40 -15.76 -4.66 -0.47
C TRP A 40 -16.98 -4.30 0.39
N THR A 41 -17.83 -3.37 -0.05
CA THR A 41 -18.81 -2.64 0.78
C THR A 41 -19.63 -3.49 1.75
N ALA A 42 -20.29 -4.56 1.31
CA ALA A 42 -21.15 -5.34 2.22
C ALA A 42 -20.36 -6.25 3.18
N GLN A 43 -19.18 -6.72 2.77
CA GLN A 43 -18.23 -7.39 3.67
C GLN A 43 -17.69 -6.40 4.71
N ALA A 44 -17.36 -5.18 4.29
CA ALA A 44 -16.90 -4.11 5.19
C ALA A 44 -17.98 -3.75 6.23
N LEU A 45 -19.25 -3.73 5.81
CA LEU A 45 -20.41 -3.50 6.67
C LEU A 45 -20.62 -4.62 7.69
N LEU A 46 -20.45 -5.88 7.29
CA LEU A 46 -20.54 -7.03 8.19
C LEU A 46 -19.42 -6.99 9.24
N GLU A 47 -18.18 -6.75 8.80
CA GLU A 47 -17.02 -6.58 9.65
C GLU A 47 -17.19 -5.41 10.64
N SER A 48 -17.72 -4.28 10.16
CA SER A 48 -18.06 -3.13 11.01
C SER A 48 -19.14 -3.43 12.05
N VAL A 49 -20.17 -4.21 11.70
CA VAL A 49 -21.20 -4.64 12.67
C VAL A 49 -20.57 -5.50 13.76
N LEU A 50 -19.76 -6.49 13.41
CA LEU A 50 -19.15 -7.40 14.39
C LEU A 50 -18.15 -6.68 15.30
N VAL A 51 -17.29 -5.82 14.76
CA VAL A 51 -16.32 -5.08 15.59
C VAL A 51 -16.99 -4.04 16.50
N SER A 52 -18.19 -3.54 16.17
CA SER A 52 -18.94 -2.65 17.05
C SER A 52 -19.37 -3.32 18.37
N ALA A 53 -19.63 -4.64 18.36
CA ALA A 53 -19.87 -5.40 19.59
C ALA A 53 -18.56 -5.76 20.30
N LEU A 54 -17.56 -6.25 19.56
CA LEU A 54 -16.26 -6.64 20.12
C LEU A 54 -15.53 -5.47 20.79
N GLY A 55 -15.66 -4.26 20.24
CA GLY A 55 -15.07 -3.04 20.81
C GLY A 55 -15.74 -2.51 22.07
N ALA A 56 -16.95 -3.00 22.41
CA ALA A 56 -17.67 -2.62 23.62
C ALA A 56 -17.33 -3.49 24.84
N VAL A 57 -16.67 -4.64 24.65
CA VAL A 57 -16.36 -5.58 25.73
C VAL A 57 -15.14 -5.12 26.53
N THR A 58 -15.21 -5.25 27.86
CA THR A 58 -14.13 -4.83 28.76
C THR A 58 -13.21 -5.99 29.17
N GLY A 59 -12.06 -5.64 29.78
CA GLY A 59 -11.07 -6.60 30.30
C GLY A 59 -10.36 -7.44 29.22
N GLN A 60 -10.40 -7.02 27.96
CA GLN A 60 -9.71 -7.69 26.86
C GLN A 60 -8.20 -7.51 26.97
N THR A 61 -7.45 -8.60 26.77
CA THR A 61 -5.98 -8.61 26.69
C THR A 61 -5.43 -8.16 25.34
N ARG A 62 -6.27 -8.15 24.29
CA ARG A 62 -5.96 -7.71 22.94
C ARG A 62 -7.05 -6.80 22.39
N PRO A 63 -6.74 -5.95 21.39
CA PRO A 63 -7.73 -5.07 20.78
C PRO A 63 -8.93 -5.86 20.26
N PHE A 64 -10.13 -5.45 20.67
CA PHE A 64 -11.40 -6.08 20.30
C PHE A 64 -11.50 -7.58 20.68
N GLY A 65 -10.63 -8.08 21.58
CA GLY A 65 -10.57 -9.50 21.95
C GLY A 65 -10.12 -10.40 20.80
N VAL A 66 -9.56 -9.85 19.72
CA VAL A 66 -9.18 -10.60 18.53
C VAL A 66 -7.71 -11.00 18.59
N ARG A 67 -7.46 -12.30 18.47
CA ARG A 67 -6.12 -12.91 18.41
C ARG A 67 -5.53 -12.89 17.00
N GLU A 68 -6.36 -13.18 16.01
CA GLU A 68 -5.93 -13.44 14.63
C GLU A 68 -7.09 -13.07 13.69
N THR A 69 -6.80 -12.29 12.66
CA THR A 69 -7.73 -11.91 11.60
C THR A 69 -7.13 -12.31 10.25
N LYS A 70 -7.65 -13.34 9.60
CA LYS A 70 -7.16 -13.81 8.28
C LYS A 70 -8.12 -13.41 7.16
N PRO A 71 -7.76 -12.46 6.28
CA PRO A 71 -8.49 -12.20 5.03
C PRO A 71 -8.44 -13.43 4.12
N VAL A 72 -9.58 -13.80 3.54
CA VAL A 72 -9.70 -14.91 2.58
C VAL A 72 -10.57 -14.47 1.39
N ALA A 73 -10.50 -15.19 0.27
CA ALA A 73 -11.29 -14.84 -0.92
C ALA A 73 -12.81 -14.78 -0.65
N GLU A 74 -13.30 -15.59 0.29
CA GLU A 74 -14.72 -15.67 0.68
C GLU A 74 -15.14 -14.69 1.78
N GLY A 75 -14.23 -13.85 2.30
CA GLY A 75 -14.53 -12.93 3.40
C GLY A 75 -13.41 -12.83 4.44
N LEU A 76 -13.74 -13.07 5.71
CA LEU A 76 -12.80 -12.95 6.83
C LEU A 76 -12.88 -14.14 7.77
N VAL A 77 -11.74 -14.58 8.31
CA VAL A 77 -11.69 -15.48 9.47
C VAL A 77 -11.20 -14.68 10.67
N LEU A 78 -11.94 -14.76 11.78
CA LEU A 78 -11.60 -14.17 13.07
C LEU A 78 -11.36 -15.26 14.10
N ARG A 79 -10.37 -15.03 14.96
CA ARG A 79 -10.14 -15.84 16.15
C ARG A 79 -10.20 -14.95 17.38
N VAL A 80 -11.17 -15.17 18.24
CA VAL A 80 -11.32 -14.42 19.50
C VAL A 80 -10.60 -15.12 20.65
N GLU A 81 -10.18 -14.35 21.65
CA GLU A 81 -9.41 -14.86 22.79
C GLU A 81 -10.27 -15.49 23.89
N ARG A 82 -11.53 -15.04 24.08
CA ARG A 82 -12.35 -15.43 25.23
C ARG A 82 -13.80 -15.75 24.83
N SER A 83 -14.51 -16.47 25.70
CA SER A 83 -15.95 -16.77 25.55
C SER A 83 -16.82 -15.52 25.57
N GLU A 84 -16.43 -14.52 26.35
CA GLU A 84 -17.18 -13.27 26.56
C GLU A 84 -17.23 -12.45 25.26
N ASP A 85 -16.15 -12.49 24.48
CA ASP A 85 -16.07 -11.84 23.17
C ASP A 85 -17.00 -12.52 22.15
N VAL A 86 -17.18 -13.85 22.23
CA VAL A 86 -18.21 -14.58 21.45
C VAL A 86 -19.62 -14.18 21.91
N HIS A 87 -19.86 -14.12 23.23
CA HIS A 87 -21.17 -13.74 23.77
C HIS A 87 -21.57 -12.32 23.34
N ALA A 88 -20.63 -11.38 23.24
CA ALA A 88 -20.90 -10.04 22.70
C ALA A 88 -21.39 -10.07 21.24
N LEU A 89 -20.85 -10.98 20.41
CA LEU A 89 -21.36 -11.20 19.06
C LEU A 89 -22.76 -11.83 19.06
N PHE A 90 -23.11 -12.65 20.05
CA PHE A 90 -24.46 -13.20 20.17
C PHE A 90 -25.50 -12.13 20.52
N GLU A 91 -25.16 -11.12 21.31
CA GLU A 91 -26.09 -10.01 21.61
C GLU A 91 -26.40 -9.12 20.38
N LEU A 92 -25.69 -9.30 19.26
CA LEU A 92 -26.08 -8.73 17.95
C LEU A 92 -27.15 -9.56 17.24
N LEU A 93 -27.40 -10.82 17.60
CA LEU A 93 -28.28 -11.71 16.84
C LEU A 93 -29.76 -11.31 16.99
N PRO A 94 -30.53 -11.23 15.89
CA PRO A 94 -31.90 -10.75 15.93
C PRO A 94 -32.87 -11.73 16.63
N TYR A 95 -33.64 -11.21 17.59
CA TYR A 95 -34.72 -11.95 18.24
C TYR A 95 -35.96 -11.07 18.45
N GLN A 96 -37.13 -11.71 18.55
CA GLN A 96 -38.40 -11.06 18.79
C GLN A 96 -38.93 -11.39 20.20
N PRO A 97 -39.07 -10.39 21.09
CA PRO A 97 -39.73 -10.58 22.39
C PRO A 97 -41.23 -10.88 22.25
N LYS A 98 -41.83 -11.54 23.27
CA LYS A 98 -43.29 -11.78 23.33
C LYS A 98 -44.13 -10.51 23.22
N ARG A 99 -43.61 -9.41 23.77
CA ARG A 99 -44.21 -8.06 23.76
C ARG A 99 -43.09 -7.05 23.55
N GLY A 100 -43.24 -6.17 22.57
CA GLY A 100 -42.28 -5.09 22.29
C GLY A 100 -41.61 -5.19 20.91
N PRO A 101 -40.67 -4.27 20.62
CA PRO A 101 -39.95 -4.22 19.36
C PRO A 101 -38.92 -5.35 19.24
N TRP A 102 -38.47 -5.61 18.01
CA TRP A 102 -37.32 -6.47 17.72
C TRP A 102 -36.06 -6.01 18.46
N ARG A 103 -35.19 -6.97 18.78
CA ARG A 103 -33.87 -6.78 19.38
C ARG A 103 -32.81 -7.39 18.46
N GLY A 104 -31.55 -6.98 18.65
CA GLY A 104 -30.43 -7.35 17.78
C GLY A 104 -30.46 -6.67 16.41
N VAL A 105 -29.56 -7.09 15.53
CA VAL A 105 -29.32 -6.55 14.20
C VAL A 105 -30.14 -7.34 13.17
N ARG A 106 -31.21 -6.72 12.65
CA ARG A 106 -32.07 -7.38 11.66
C ARG A 106 -31.31 -7.77 10.40
N GLY A 107 -31.62 -8.95 9.86
CA GLY A 107 -30.94 -9.52 8.71
C GLY A 107 -29.53 -10.05 8.98
N LEU A 108 -28.97 -9.93 10.20
CA LEU A 108 -27.78 -10.68 10.61
C LEU A 108 -28.16 -12.15 10.83
N VAL A 109 -27.37 -13.05 10.25
CA VAL A 109 -27.55 -14.51 10.37
C VAL A 109 -26.29 -15.16 10.93
N VAL A 110 -26.47 -16.30 11.60
CA VAL A 110 -25.36 -17.16 12.04
C VAL A 110 -25.64 -18.62 11.69
N GLN A 111 -24.60 -19.31 11.23
CA GLN A 111 -24.60 -20.76 11.01
C GLN A 111 -23.50 -21.41 11.84
N THR A 112 -23.75 -22.63 12.32
CA THR A 112 -22.71 -23.50 12.87
C THR A 112 -22.02 -24.27 11.76
N ASP A 113 -20.70 -24.36 11.82
CA ASP A 113 -19.90 -25.30 11.03
C ASP A 113 -18.89 -25.96 11.97
N THR A 114 -19.14 -27.21 12.34
CA THR A 114 -18.23 -28.12 13.05
C THR A 114 -17.61 -27.58 14.36
N LYS A 115 -16.73 -26.58 14.30
CA LYS A 115 -16.07 -25.88 15.43
C LYS A 115 -16.05 -24.34 15.28
N ARG A 116 -16.81 -23.79 14.33
CA ARG A 116 -16.81 -22.39 13.92
C ARG A 116 -18.24 -21.85 13.82
N LEU A 117 -18.35 -20.53 13.79
CA LEU A 117 -19.59 -19.82 13.50
C LEU A 117 -19.41 -18.97 12.25
N ARG A 118 -20.32 -19.09 11.29
CA ARG A 118 -20.37 -18.23 10.10
C ARG A 118 -21.39 -17.14 10.32
N PHE A 119 -20.95 -15.92 10.55
CA PHE A 119 -21.79 -14.73 10.52
C PHE A 119 -21.95 -14.25 9.09
N GLY A 120 -23.13 -13.73 8.74
CA GLY A 120 -23.43 -13.20 7.42
C GLY A 120 -24.66 -12.30 7.42
N PHE A 121 -25.04 -11.80 6.24
CA PHE A 121 -26.28 -11.05 6.07
C PHE A 121 -27.29 -11.77 5.16
N ARG A 122 -28.58 -11.55 5.40
CA ARG A 122 -29.65 -11.85 4.45
C ARG A 122 -29.50 -11.01 3.18
N THR A 123 -29.90 -11.57 2.04
CA THR A 123 -29.73 -10.99 0.70
C THR A 123 -30.41 -9.63 0.48
N TRP A 124 -31.38 -9.23 1.31
CA TRP A 124 -32.03 -7.92 1.22
C TRP A 124 -31.28 -6.80 1.97
N VAL A 125 -30.23 -7.12 2.73
CA VAL A 125 -29.39 -6.16 3.46
C VAL A 125 -28.35 -5.49 2.55
N TYR A 126 -27.95 -6.17 1.48
CA TYR A 126 -26.89 -5.74 0.56
C TYR A 126 -27.30 -5.92 -0.90
N GLU A 127 -26.69 -5.17 -1.82
CA GLU A 127 -26.92 -5.34 -3.25
C GLU A 127 -26.17 -6.58 -3.76
N ARG A 128 -26.92 -7.65 -4.07
CA ARG A 128 -26.35 -8.86 -4.66
C ARG A 128 -26.07 -8.63 -6.14
N SER A 129 -24.86 -8.18 -6.48
CA SER A 129 -24.38 -8.26 -7.86
C SER A 129 -24.17 -9.74 -8.24
N TRP A 130 -24.38 -10.07 -9.51
CA TRP A 130 -24.27 -11.44 -10.05
C TRP A 130 -22.87 -12.05 -9.98
N ARG A 131 -21.85 -11.27 -9.59
CA ARG A 131 -20.46 -11.72 -9.38
C ARG A 131 -19.98 -11.59 -7.93
N ALA A 132 -20.77 -11.02 -7.02
CA ALA A 132 -20.37 -10.84 -5.62
C ALA A 132 -20.60 -12.12 -4.81
N ALA A 133 -19.59 -12.53 -4.05
CA ALA A 133 -19.74 -13.52 -3.00
C ALA A 133 -20.65 -12.98 -1.88
N GLU A 134 -21.29 -13.87 -1.13
CA GLU A 134 -22.09 -13.49 0.03
C GLU A 134 -21.16 -13.04 1.18
N PRO A 135 -21.44 -11.91 1.87
CA PRO A 135 -20.55 -11.42 2.90
C PRO A 135 -20.54 -12.39 4.09
N ALA A 136 -19.35 -12.83 4.50
CA ALA A 136 -19.15 -13.86 5.50
C ALA A 136 -17.98 -13.55 6.43
N VAL A 137 -18.19 -13.81 7.72
CA VAL A 137 -17.13 -13.78 8.74
C VAL A 137 -17.18 -15.07 9.55
N TRP A 138 -16.10 -15.84 9.48
CA TRP A 138 -15.92 -17.10 10.20
C TRP A 138 -15.27 -16.83 11.55
N VAL A 139 -16.02 -16.99 12.64
CA VAL A 139 -15.53 -16.81 14.00
C VAL A 139 -15.10 -18.16 14.58
N THR A 140 -13.89 -18.17 15.15
CA THR A 140 -13.29 -19.27 15.91
C THR A 140 -13.02 -18.81 17.34
N GLY A 141 -13.27 -19.68 18.32
CA GLY A 141 -13.15 -19.35 19.73
C GLY A 141 -11.78 -19.69 20.32
N PRO A 142 -11.61 -19.44 21.63
CA PRO A 142 -10.51 -20.05 22.41
C PRO A 142 -10.48 -21.57 22.26
N HIS A 143 -9.28 -22.13 22.42
CA HIS A 143 -9.06 -23.58 22.28
C HIS A 143 -9.87 -24.37 23.33
N GLY A 144 -10.55 -25.42 22.89
CA GLY A 144 -11.39 -26.26 23.75
C GLY A 144 -12.83 -25.78 23.94
N VAL A 145 -13.21 -24.59 23.46
CA VAL A 145 -14.59 -24.08 23.57
C VAL A 145 -15.45 -24.54 22.38
N ASP A 146 -16.58 -25.18 22.70
CA ASP A 146 -17.59 -25.59 21.74
C ASP A 146 -18.53 -24.42 21.39
N LEU A 147 -18.24 -23.75 20.26
CA LEU A 147 -19.04 -22.63 19.77
C LEU A 147 -20.48 -23.01 19.40
N PRO A 148 -20.76 -24.13 18.70
CA PRO A 148 -22.12 -24.64 18.53
C PRO A 148 -22.89 -24.81 19.86
N ALA A 149 -22.28 -25.39 20.89
CA ALA A 149 -22.92 -25.55 22.20
C ALA A 149 -23.19 -24.20 22.90
N LEU A 150 -22.26 -23.23 22.80
CA LEU A 150 -22.49 -21.87 23.32
C LEU A 150 -23.63 -21.16 22.60
N LEU A 151 -23.76 -21.30 21.27
CA LEU A 151 -24.88 -20.73 20.52
C LEU A 151 -26.21 -21.42 20.89
N ALA A 152 -26.21 -22.74 21.03
CA ALA A 152 -27.40 -23.49 21.46
C ALA A 152 -27.85 -23.09 22.89
N ALA A 153 -26.91 -22.88 23.81
CA ALA A 153 -27.20 -22.36 25.15
C ALA A 153 -27.75 -20.92 25.12
N TYR A 154 -27.26 -20.08 24.20
CA TYR A 154 -27.78 -18.72 23.98
C TYR A 154 -29.22 -18.74 23.41
N GLU A 155 -29.49 -19.59 22.42
CA GLU A 155 -30.84 -19.84 21.89
C GLU A 155 -31.79 -20.32 22.97
N GLU A 156 -31.38 -21.32 23.75
CA GLU A 156 -32.18 -21.87 24.85
C GLU A 156 -32.49 -20.81 25.93
N ARG A 157 -31.51 -19.96 26.28
CA ARG A 157 -31.70 -18.84 27.21
C ARG A 157 -32.77 -17.85 26.71
N ILE A 158 -32.75 -17.52 25.41
CA ILE A 158 -33.74 -16.64 24.77
C ILE A 158 -35.12 -17.31 24.69
N ARG A 159 -35.17 -18.60 24.37
CA ARG A 159 -36.39 -19.41 24.35
C ARG A 159 -37.03 -19.53 25.73
N MET A 160 -36.23 -19.69 26.79
CA MET A 160 -36.67 -19.73 28.19
C MET A 160 -37.16 -18.37 28.70
N ALA A 161 -36.58 -17.25 28.24
CA ALA A 161 -37.18 -15.92 28.37
C ALA A 161 -38.49 -15.74 27.55
N GLY A 162 -38.86 -16.76 26.77
CA GLY A 162 -40.08 -16.82 25.97
C GLY A 162 -39.99 -16.11 24.61
N HIS A 163 -38.81 -15.68 24.20
CA HIS A 163 -38.59 -14.93 22.96
C HIS A 163 -38.35 -15.89 21.77
N SER A 164 -38.52 -15.41 20.53
CA SER A 164 -38.27 -16.21 19.32
C SER A 164 -37.02 -15.77 18.56
N THR A 165 -36.24 -16.74 18.11
CA THR A 165 -34.95 -16.55 17.41
C THR A 165 -35.17 -16.30 15.91
N GLN A 166 -34.43 -15.34 15.33
CA GLN A 166 -34.63 -14.87 13.94
C GLN A 166 -33.35 -14.88 13.08
N TRP A 167 -32.22 -15.34 13.64
CA TRP A 167 -30.91 -15.40 12.98
C TRP A 167 -30.67 -16.66 12.13
N ASP A 168 -31.58 -17.61 12.13
CA ASP A 168 -31.53 -18.82 11.28
C ASP A 168 -31.69 -18.42 9.80
N PRO A 169 -30.68 -18.63 8.93
CA PRO A 169 -30.77 -18.24 7.53
C PRO A 169 -31.76 -19.11 6.72
N GLN A 170 -32.07 -20.33 7.17
CA GLN A 170 -33.05 -21.20 6.50
C GLN A 170 -34.49 -20.71 6.72
N ARG A 171 -34.74 -19.93 7.78
CA ARG A 171 -36.03 -19.29 8.00
C ARG A 171 -36.15 -18.04 7.13
N PRO A 172 -37.19 -17.90 6.29
CA PRO A 172 -37.38 -16.71 5.47
C PRO A 172 -37.86 -15.52 6.35
N GLU A 173 -37.01 -14.52 6.53
CA GLU A 173 -37.39 -13.23 7.11
C GLU A 173 -37.71 -12.23 5.99
N PRO A 174 -38.97 -11.75 5.86
CA PRO A 174 -39.29 -10.69 4.93
C PRO A 174 -38.62 -9.38 5.38
N GLY A 175 -37.95 -8.70 4.45
CA GLY A 175 -37.32 -7.42 4.70
C GLY A 175 -38.30 -6.35 5.24
N PRO A 176 -37.81 -5.32 5.95
CA PRO A 176 -38.66 -4.27 6.51
C PRO A 176 -39.53 -3.59 5.44
N ARG A 177 -40.86 -3.72 5.54
CA ARG A 177 -41.85 -3.09 4.64
C ARG A 177 -41.69 -1.57 4.53
N ARG A 178 -41.10 -0.92 5.53
CA ARG A 178 -40.75 0.51 5.55
C ARG A 178 -39.32 0.65 6.07
N ARG A 179 -38.50 1.45 5.38
CA ARG A 179 -37.10 1.71 5.74
C ARG A 179 -37.00 2.24 7.18
N GLU A 180 -36.34 1.48 8.05
CA GLU A 180 -36.19 1.83 9.47
C GLU A 180 -35.36 3.13 9.63
N PRO A 181 -35.68 4.02 10.59
CA PRO A 181 -34.89 5.23 10.84
C PRO A 181 -33.43 4.91 11.18
N ALA A 182 -32.48 5.72 10.70
CA ALA A 182 -31.06 5.50 10.95
C ALA A 182 -30.73 5.41 12.45
N ALA A 183 -31.34 6.28 13.27
CA ALA A 183 -31.22 6.26 14.73
C ALA A 183 -31.66 4.94 15.43
N ARG A 184 -32.32 4.01 14.71
CA ARG A 184 -32.76 2.71 15.25
C ARG A 184 -32.13 1.49 14.57
N SER A 185 -31.35 1.68 13.51
CA SER A 185 -30.81 0.57 12.70
C SER A 185 -29.30 0.67 12.62
N LEU A 186 -28.59 -0.19 13.36
CA LEU A 186 -27.12 -0.23 13.42
C LEU A 186 -26.50 -0.39 12.02
N VAL A 187 -27.08 -1.23 11.17
CA VAL A 187 -26.68 -1.42 9.77
C VAL A 187 -26.71 -0.09 9.00
N ARG A 188 -27.74 0.74 9.21
CA ARG A 188 -27.86 2.06 8.55
C ARG A 188 -26.92 3.13 9.11
N GLN A 189 -26.50 2.99 10.37
CA GLN A 189 -25.50 3.88 10.98
C GLN A 189 -24.12 3.53 10.41
N LEU A 190 -23.75 2.25 10.46
CA LEU A 190 -22.47 1.74 9.98
C LEU A 190 -22.33 1.80 8.46
N SER A 191 -23.40 1.75 7.67
CA SER A 191 -23.32 1.90 6.20
C SER A 191 -22.74 3.25 5.76
N ALA A 192 -22.73 4.27 6.63
CA ALA A 192 -22.08 5.54 6.33
C ALA A 192 -20.54 5.48 6.47
N SER A 193 -19.99 4.50 7.20
CA SER A 193 -18.58 4.46 7.63
C SER A 193 -18.06 3.02 7.72
N SER A 194 -18.54 2.13 6.84
CA SER A 194 -18.33 0.69 6.93
C SER A 194 -16.89 0.26 6.62
N ALA A 195 -16.14 1.09 5.89
CA ALA A 195 -14.72 0.86 5.65
C ALA A 195 -13.88 1.00 6.94
N MET A 196 -14.27 1.85 7.89
CA MET A 196 -13.46 2.13 9.09
C MET A 196 -13.34 0.92 10.02
N GLY A 197 -14.48 0.36 10.45
CA GLY A 197 -14.50 -0.78 11.38
C GLY A 197 -13.82 -2.01 10.77
N SER A 198 -14.06 -2.25 9.47
CA SER A 198 -13.35 -3.29 8.70
C SER A 198 -11.83 -3.09 8.69
N ALA A 199 -11.35 -1.88 8.37
CA ALA A 199 -9.92 -1.60 8.28
C ALA A 199 -9.18 -1.82 9.61
N LEU A 200 -9.82 -1.45 10.74
CA LEU A 200 -9.33 -1.68 12.10
C LEU A 200 -9.39 -3.16 12.50
N LEU A 201 -10.51 -3.84 12.26
CA LEU A 201 -10.70 -5.27 12.56
C LEU A 201 -9.72 -6.17 11.79
N ARG A 202 -9.34 -5.77 10.57
CA ARG A 202 -8.34 -6.45 9.73
C ARG A 202 -6.90 -6.27 10.20
N ARG A 203 -6.64 -5.35 11.15
CA ARG A 203 -5.31 -5.01 11.70
C ARG A 203 -5.29 -5.09 13.24
N PRO A 204 -5.76 -6.18 13.87
CA PRO A 204 -5.91 -6.23 15.33
C PRO A 204 -4.56 -6.11 16.07
N ARG A 205 -3.45 -6.52 15.44
CA ARG A 205 -2.11 -6.47 16.03
C ARG A 205 -1.39 -5.14 15.85
N LEU A 206 -1.97 -4.19 15.12
CA LEU A 206 -1.44 -2.82 15.00
C LEU A 206 -1.10 -2.23 16.38
N TRP A 207 -2.02 -2.34 17.32
CA TRP A 207 -1.90 -1.75 18.65
C TRP A 207 -0.82 -2.42 19.53
N ASP A 208 -0.53 -3.71 19.30
CA ASP A 208 0.56 -4.44 19.96
C ASP A 208 1.95 -3.90 19.55
N SER A 209 2.04 -3.07 18.51
CA SER A 209 3.28 -2.44 18.05
C SER A 209 3.55 -1.06 18.66
N LEU A 210 2.61 -0.49 19.42
CA LEU A 210 2.70 0.86 19.98
C LEU A 210 3.25 0.84 21.41
N ALA A 211 4.06 1.83 21.77
CA ALA A 211 4.64 1.86 23.12
C ALA A 211 3.56 1.99 24.20
N GLY A 212 3.77 1.25 25.30
CA GLY A 212 2.93 1.27 26.49
C GLY A 212 1.49 0.76 26.29
N TYR A 213 1.15 0.08 25.18
CA TYR A 213 -0.21 -0.44 24.97
C TYR A 213 -0.67 -1.33 26.14
N ALA A 214 -1.77 -0.93 26.79
CA ALA A 214 -2.41 -1.67 27.89
C ALA A 214 -3.82 -2.18 27.52
N GLY A 215 -4.52 -1.51 26.60
CA GLY A 215 -5.87 -1.88 26.16
C GLY A 215 -6.44 -0.88 25.17
N VAL A 216 -7.44 -1.31 24.39
CA VAL A 216 -8.21 -0.47 23.46
C VAL A 216 -9.70 -0.80 23.59
N ARG A 217 -10.52 0.23 23.75
CA ARG A 217 -11.99 0.18 23.63
C ARG A 217 -12.43 0.97 22.40
N MET A 218 -13.58 0.62 21.82
CA MET A 218 -14.11 1.37 20.68
C MET A 218 -15.63 1.52 20.76
N ALA A 219 -16.09 2.73 20.44
CA ALA A 219 -17.48 3.12 20.36
C ALA A 219 -17.75 3.87 19.04
N THR A 220 -19.03 4.07 18.71
CA THR A 220 -19.45 4.80 17.51
C THR A 220 -20.48 5.86 17.86
N GLN A 221 -20.36 7.06 17.30
CA GLN A 221 -21.26 8.18 17.52
C GLN A 221 -21.77 8.74 16.18
N MET A 222 -23.09 8.81 16.01
CA MET A 222 -23.70 9.50 14.86
C MET A 222 -23.52 11.02 15.01
N THR A 223 -23.09 11.66 13.93
CA THR A 223 -22.92 13.12 13.81
C THR A 223 -23.62 13.62 12.55
N ASP A 224 -23.77 14.94 12.40
CA ASP A 224 -24.41 15.54 11.21
C ASP A 224 -23.64 15.26 9.91
N TYR A 225 -22.34 14.96 10.00
CA TYR A 225 -21.44 14.70 8.89
C TYR A 225 -21.12 13.21 8.65
N GLY A 226 -21.55 12.29 9.51
CA GLY A 226 -21.34 10.86 9.32
C GLY A 226 -21.46 10.01 10.58
N LEU A 227 -20.64 8.95 10.66
CA LEU A 227 -20.47 8.14 11.85
C LEU A 227 -19.00 8.22 12.30
N ASP A 228 -18.81 8.83 13.47
CA ASP A 228 -17.51 8.89 14.12
C ASP A 228 -17.22 7.60 14.87
N TRP A 229 -15.99 7.12 14.74
CA TRP A 229 -15.46 5.99 15.48
C TRP A 229 -14.55 6.55 16.57
N ILE A 230 -14.91 6.32 17.83
CA ILE A 230 -14.16 6.81 18.99
C ILE A 230 -13.42 5.62 19.59
N LEU A 231 -12.09 5.66 19.56
CA LEU A 231 -11.23 4.59 20.01
C LEU A 231 -10.41 5.08 21.21
N GLU A 232 -10.62 4.49 22.37
CA GLU A 232 -9.97 4.85 23.62
C GLU A 232 -8.84 3.85 23.90
N ARG A 233 -7.60 4.28 23.77
CA ARG A 233 -6.37 3.52 24.03
C ARG A 233 -5.86 3.87 25.43
N GLN A 234 -5.63 2.84 26.25
CA GLN A 234 -4.95 2.99 27.53
C GLN A 234 -3.45 2.77 27.35
N VAL A 235 -2.64 3.71 27.86
CA VAL A 235 -1.18 3.68 27.76
C VAL A 235 -0.54 3.60 29.15
N ALA A 236 0.15 2.50 29.43
CA ALA A 236 1.01 2.30 30.58
C ALA A 236 2.43 2.81 30.26
N GLY A 237 2.69 4.09 30.50
CA GLY A 237 4.00 4.70 30.29
C GLY A 237 4.00 6.23 30.43
N PRO A 238 5.18 6.87 30.44
CA PRO A 238 5.30 8.33 30.55
C PRO A 238 5.00 9.09 29.26
N GLN A 239 4.92 8.41 28.11
CA GLN A 239 4.78 9.02 26.78
C GLN A 239 3.70 8.32 25.95
N PHE A 240 2.94 9.13 25.22
CA PHE A 240 2.02 8.67 24.19
C PHE A 240 2.79 8.54 22.88
N ASP A 241 3.08 7.30 22.49
CA ASP A 241 3.66 6.99 21.18
C ASP A 241 2.59 7.13 20.09
N ASP A 242 2.25 8.38 19.81
CA ASP A 242 1.21 8.77 18.86
C ASP A 242 1.80 9.14 17.49
N ALA A 243 3.07 9.55 17.40
CA ALA A 243 3.75 9.76 16.11
C ALA A 243 3.71 8.46 15.25
N ARG A 244 4.11 7.33 15.85
CA ARG A 244 4.05 5.99 15.25
C ARG A 244 2.62 5.57 14.93
N LEU A 245 1.66 5.79 15.84
CA LEU A 245 0.24 5.51 15.61
C LEU A 245 -0.28 6.22 14.36
N ILE A 246 0.00 7.52 14.23
CA ILE A 246 -0.45 8.32 13.10
C ILE A 246 0.23 7.82 11.82
N GLU A 247 1.54 7.54 11.85
CA GLU A 247 2.30 6.96 10.73
C GLU A 247 1.62 5.69 10.21
N VAL A 248 1.40 4.69 11.07
CA VAL A 248 0.80 3.43 10.63
C VAL A 248 -0.66 3.59 10.21
N LEU A 249 -1.45 4.49 10.81
CA LEU A 249 -2.85 4.67 10.41
C LEU A 249 -3.01 5.37 9.05
N THR A 250 -2.02 6.15 8.62
CA THR A 250 -2.08 6.96 7.38
C THR A 250 -1.35 6.32 6.19
N ASP A 251 -0.42 5.41 6.41
CA ASP A 251 0.16 4.53 5.37
C ASP A 251 -0.96 3.70 4.67
N ARG A 252 -0.88 3.46 3.35
CA ARG A 252 -1.89 2.63 2.61
C ARG A 252 -1.54 1.16 2.50
N VAL A 253 -0.25 0.89 2.46
CA VAL A 253 0.33 -0.39 2.09
C VAL A 253 0.25 -1.31 3.30
N VAL A 254 0.62 -0.75 4.45
CA VAL A 254 0.62 -1.35 5.79
C VAL A 254 -0.67 -0.99 6.53
N GLY A 255 -1.02 0.29 6.45
CA GLY A 255 -2.03 0.95 7.28
C GLY A 255 -3.45 0.96 6.75
N CYS A 256 -4.23 1.91 7.27
CA CYS A 256 -5.61 2.18 6.86
C CYS A 256 -5.71 3.28 5.79
N GLY A 257 -4.62 3.95 5.42
CA GLY A 257 -4.60 4.99 4.39
C GLY A 257 -5.35 6.28 4.78
N LEU A 258 -5.55 6.54 6.07
CA LEU A 258 -6.30 7.68 6.59
C LEU A 258 -5.59 9.02 6.32
N ARG A 259 -6.25 10.13 6.66
CA ARG A 259 -5.69 11.49 6.64
C ARG A 259 -5.81 12.08 8.05
N LEU A 260 -4.68 12.52 8.62
CA LEU A 260 -4.71 13.30 9.86
C LEU A 260 -5.51 14.60 9.67
N LEU A 261 -6.42 14.89 10.60
CA LEU A 261 -7.12 16.17 10.72
C LEU A 261 -6.42 17.07 11.74
N ASP A 262 -6.24 16.54 12.95
CA ASP A 262 -5.63 17.22 14.07
C ASP A 262 -4.98 16.20 15.03
N HIS A 263 -4.00 16.68 15.78
CA HIS A 263 -3.30 15.96 16.83
C HIS A 263 -3.07 16.95 17.97
N ALA A 264 -3.60 16.65 19.16
CA ALA A 264 -3.51 17.51 20.32
C ALA A 264 -3.12 16.67 21.55
N CYS A 265 -1.99 17.02 22.18
CA CYS A 265 -1.47 16.32 23.35
C CYS A 265 -1.50 17.22 24.59
N GLY A 266 -2.08 16.70 25.67
CA GLY A 266 -1.96 17.22 27.03
C GLY A 266 -1.08 16.33 27.90
N ALA A 267 -1.06 16.59 29.21
CA ALA A 267 -0.22 15.84 30.15
C ALA A 267 -0.71 14.41 30.41
N GLU A 268 -2.03 14.16 30.36
CA GLU A 268 -2.68 12.89 30.74
C GLU A 268 -3.49 12.23 29.61
N GLU A 269 -3.66 12.93 28.49
CA GLU A 269 -4.39 12.46 27.30
C GLU A 269 -3.80 13.10 26.04
N CYS A 270 -3.66 12.32 24.97
CA CYS A 270 -3.50 12.80 23.61
C CYS A 270 -4.71 12.38 22.77
N THR A 271 -5.17 13.27 21.90
CA THR A 271 -6.22 13.00 20.92
C THR A 271 -5.66 13.14 19.50
N VAL A 272 -5.86 12.10 18.69
CA VAL A 272 -5.57 12.08 17.26
C VAL A 272 -6.89 11.94 16.52
N ARG A 273 -7.21 12.86 15.60
CA ARG A 273 -8.40 12.77 14.75
C ARG A 273 -7.98 12.53 13.31
N LEU A 274 -8.48 11.46 12.71
CA LEU A 274 -8.20 11.10 11.32
C LEU A 274 -9.51 10.94 10.54
N ALA A 275 -9.53 11.43 9.32
CA ALA A 275 -10.63 11.26 8.37
C ALA A 275 -10.24 10.30 7.23
N PRO A 276 -11.24 9.70 6.55
CA PRO A 276 -11.02 9.16 5.23
C PRO A 276 -10.58 10.26 4.23
N ARG A 277 -10.14 9.82 3.04
CA ARG A 277 -9.87 10.76 1.96
C ARG A 277 -11.17 11.29 1.35
N PRO A 278 -11.17 12.54 0.87
CA PRO A 278 -12.14 12.98 -0.13
C PRO A 278 -12.18 11.99 -1.30
N GLY A 279 -13.38 11.64 -1.76
CA GLY A 279 -13.58 10.67 -2.84
C GLY A 279 -13.57 9.19 -2.44
N THR A 280 -13.32 8.83 -1.18
CA THR A 280 -13.52 7.44 -0.73
C THR A 280 -14.99 7.20 -0.42
N TRP A 281 -15.69 6.47 -1.29
CA TRP A 281 -17.07 6.08 -1.04
C TRP A 281 -17.17 5.11 0.16
N ASP A 282 -18.37 5.03 0.75
CA ASP A 282 -18.69 4.26 1.98
C ASP A 282 -17.92 4.68 3.26
N TRP A 283 -17.31 5.87 3.25
CA TRP A 283 -16.51 6.38 4.36
C TRP A 283 -16.84 7.84 4.70
N ARG A 284 -17.72 8.05 5.70
CA ARG A 284 -18.15 9.36 6.23
C ARG A 284 -18.08 9.38 7.76
N GLY A 285 -17.41 10.39 8.31
CA GLY A 285 -17.13 10.53 9.74
C GLY A 285 -15.63 10.48 10.03
N VAL A 286 -15.27 10.53 11.32
CA VAL A 286 -13.89 10.69 11.81
C VAL A 286 -13.52 9.51 12.73
N LEU A 287 -12.33 8.95 12.58
CA LEU A 287 -11.69 8.13 13.61
C LEU A 287 -11.02 9.07 14.61
N THR A 288 -11.53 9.11 15.83
CA THR A 288 -10.93 9.82 16.95
C THR A 288 -10.26 8.81 17.86
N VAL A 289 -8.93 8.77 17.89
CA VAL A 289 -8.16 7.98 18.86
C VAL A 289 -7.83 8.87 20.06
N ARG A 290 -8.25 8.45 21.25
CA ARG A 290 -7.88 9.05 22.54
C ARG A 290 -6.91 8.14 23.25
N SER A 291 -5.66 8.54 23.33
CA SER A 291 -4.61 7.89 24.11
C SER A 291 -4.63 8.48 25.52
N CYS A 292 -5.13 7.75 26.52
CA CYS A 292 -5.18 8.18 27.93
C CYS A 292 -4.17 7.39 28.77
N LYS A 293 -3.56 7.98 29.80
CA LYS A 293 -2.71 7.20 30.71
C LYS A 293 -3.54 6.15 31.45
N ALA A 294 -3.03 4.93 31.52
CA ALA A 294 -3.61 3.89 32.36
C ALA A 294 -3.47 4.30 33.83
N ALA A 295 -4.53 4.16 34.62
CA ALA A 295 -4.45 4.31 36.08
C ALA A 295 -3.40 3.32 36.64
N SER A 296 -2.65 3.75 37.65
CA SER A 296 -1.44 3.09 38.17
C SER A 296 -1.68 1.66 38.67
N LEU A 297 -1.72 0.70 37.74
CA LEU A 297 -1.66 -0.73 38.00
C LEU A 297 -0.22 -1.15 38.32
N PRO A 298 -0.02 -2.24 39.08
CA PRO A 298 1.32 -2.75 39.35
C PRO A 298 2.08 -2.99 38.04
N HIS A 299 3.33 -2.50 37.99
CA HIS A 299 4.12 -2.38 36.78
C HIS A 299 4.52 -3.78 36.25
N VAL A 300 3.63 -4.39 35.45
CA VAL A 300 3.98 -5.54 34.63
C VAL A 300 4.96 -5.03 33.57
N PRO A 301 6.18 -5.60 33.46
CA PRO A 301 7.11 -5.23 32.41
C PRO A 301 6.53 -5.68 31.05
N VAL A 302 5.80 -4.77 30.39
CA VAL A 302 5.32 -4.97 29.03
C VAL A 302 6.52 -4.89 28.10
N PRO A 303 6.71 -5.82 27.14
CA PRO A 303 7.73 -5.68 26.11
C PRO A 303 7.61 -4.33 25.40
N GLY A 304 8.76 -3.73 25.05
CA GLY A 304 8.78 -2.50 24.26
C GLY A 304 8.03 -2.66 22.91
N PRO A 305 7.67 -1.53 22.26
CA PRO A 305 6.95 -1.55 20.99
C PRO A 305 7.64 -2.49 19.99
N ARG A 306 6.86 -3.42 19.43
CA ARG A 306 7.41 -4.35 18.44
C ARG A 306 7.66 -3.61 17.12
N PRO A 307 8.88 -3.63 16.57
CA PRO A 307 9.17 -3.01 15.28
C PRO A 307 8.31 -3.67 14.18
N LEU A 308 7.66 -2.83 13.36
CA LEU A 308 6.84 -3.30 12.25
C LEU A 308 7.71 -3.42 11.01
N THR A 309 7.97 -4.66 10.60
CA THR A 309 8.86 -4.98 9.46
C THR A 309 8.52 -4.23 8.18
N ALA A 310 7.25 -3.96 7.91
CA ALA A 310 6.86 -3.19 6.73
C ALA A 310 7.21 -1.70 6.82
N ILE A 311 7.29 -1.10 8.02
CA ILE A 311 7.58 0.33 8.18
C ILE A 311 9.08 0.64 7.97
N GLY A 312 9.94 -0.38 7.93
CA GLY A 312 11.39 -0.20 7.80
C GLY A 312 12.11 -0.22 9.16
N ASP A 313 11.35 -0.20 10.27
CA ASP A 313 11.85 -0.46 11.61
C ASP A 313 12.73 -1.71 11.62
N ARG A 314 13.99 -1.56 12.06
CA ARG A 314 14.86 -2.71 12.26
C ARG A 314 14.26 -3.63 13.33
N LEU A 315 14.07 -4.91 12.98
CA LEU A 315 13.77 -5.94 13.97
C LEU A 315 14.90 -6.00 15.01
N SER A 316 14.60 -5.65 16.25
CA SER A 316 15.43 -5.98 17.41
C SER A 316 15.43 -7.50 17.58
N VAL A 317 16.38 -8.16 16.92
CA VAL A 317 16.57 -9.61 17.01
C VAL A 317 16.88 -9.98 18.46
N SER A 318 16.10 -10.89 19.03
CA SER A 318 16.19 -11.32 20.43
C SER A 318 17.38 -12.28 20.72
N ARG A 319 18.54 -11.99 20.12
CA ARG A 319 19.82 -12.68 20.37
C ARG A 319 20.82 -11.67 20.98
N PRO A 320 21.78 -12.12 21.81
CA PRO A 320 22.72 -11.20 22.46
C PRO A 320 23.57 -10.46 21.43
N ASN A 321 23.73 -9.15 21.63
CA ASN A 321 24.53 -8.28 20.77
C ASN A 321 25.98 -8.77 20.66
N THR A 322 26.41 -9.08 19.44
CA THR A 322 27.77 -8.76 18.98
C THR A 322 27.65 -7.48 18.15
N ASN A 323 28.22 -6.39 18.66
CA ASN A 323 28.03 -5.04 18.13
C ASN A 323 28.30 -4.96 16.62
N VAL A 324 27.28 -4.61 15.85
CA VAL A 324 27.42 -3.71 14.72
C VAL A 324 26.43 -2.58 14.96
N GLU A 325 26.95 -1.44 15.44
CA GLU A 325 26.22 -0.18 15.46
C GLU A 325 25.99 0.23 14.00
N GLY A 326 24.95 -0.32 13.37
CA GLY A 326 24.47 0.19 12.09
C GLY A 326 24.00 1.62 12.34
N PRO A 327 24.64 2.64 11.78
CA PRO A 327 24.62 3.99 12.35
C PRO A 327 23.20 4.53 12.49
N ASP A 328 22.98 5.26 13.58
CA ASP A 328 21.92 6.27 13.62
C ASP A 328 22.09 7.16 12.39
N ARG A 329 21.11 7.14 11.47
CA ARG A 329 21.01 8.10 10.37
C ARG A 329 20.52 9.45 10.93
N GLY A 330 21.26 9.99 11.89
CA GLY A 330 21.02 11.30 12.47
C GLY A 330 21.42 12.37 11.47
N ALA A 331 20.44 13.04 10.87
CA ALA A 331 20.52 14.36 10.25
C ALA A 331 21.81 14.69 9.47
N GLN A 332 22.33 13.75 8.68
CA GLN A 332 23.27 14.07 7.62
C GLN A 332 22.45 14.51 6.40
N ASP A 333 22.74 15.69 5.86
CA ASP A 333 22.21 16.10 4.56
C ASP A 333 22.68 15.08 3.52
N HIS A 334 21.77 14.19 3.12
CA HIS A 334 21.98 13.36 1.96
C HIS A 334 21.98 14.28 0.73
N ASP A 335 22.99 14.17 -0.14
CA ASP A 335 22.98 14.81 -1.45
C ASP A 335 22.33 13.85 -2.46
N GLY A 336 21.02 13.65 -2.29
CA GLY A 336 20.23 12.72 -3.09
C GLY A 336 20.25 13.05 -4.57
N VAL A 337 20.52 12.05 -5.42
CA VAL A 337 20.67 12.32 -6.87
C VAL A 337 19.31 12.45 -7.53
N THR A 338 19.09 13.58 -8.19
CA THR A 338 17.85 13.97 -8.86
C THR A 338 17.93 13.76 -10.38
N ILE A 339 16.93 13.07 -10.94
CA ILE A 339 16.92 12.59 -12.33
C ILE A 339 15.59 13.03 -12.97
N GLN A 340 15.65 13.92 -13.95
CA GLN A 340 14.46 14.28 -14.73
C GLN A 340 14.24 13.25 -15.83
N LEU A 341 13.04 12.66 -15.90
CA LEU A 341 12.57 11.92 -17.07
C LEU A 341 11.70 12.86 -17.92
N THR A 342 11.98 12.92 -19.22
CA THR A 342 11.24 13.75 -20.18
C THR A 342 10.97 12.96 -21.47
N GLY A 343 9.83 13.19 -22.11
CA GLY A 343 9.51 12.64 -23.44
C GLY A 343 9.65 13.68 -24.54
N VAL A 344 9.43 13.28 -25.80
CA VAL A 344 9.31 14.20 -26.95
C VAL A 344 7.86 14.72 -27.06
N PRO A 345 7.61 16.03 -27.32
CA PRO A 345 6.27 16.65 -27.37
C PRO A 345 5.48 16.39 -28.67
N HIS A 346 5.94 15.50 -29.55
CA HIS A 346 5.24 15.16 -30.79
C HIS A 346 4.36 13.91 -30.60
N THR A 347 3.42 13.68 -31.52
CA THR A 347 2.34 12.67 -31.42
C THR A 347 2.77 11.19 -31.34
N GLY A 348 4.08 10.89 -31.31
CA GLY A 348 4.64 9.55 -31.07
C GLY A 348 5.37 9.39 -29.72
N GLY A 349 5.63 10.49 -29.00
CA GLY A 349 6.43 10.49 -27.78
C GLY A 349 5.82 9.73 -26.60
N MET A 350 6.65 9.35 -25.64
CA MET A 350 6.21 8.73 -24.38
C MET A 350 5.32 9.70 -23.61
N HIS A 351 4.12 9.27 -23.24
CA HIS A 351 3.22 10.12 -22.47
C HIS A 351 3.72 10.24 -21.02
N ARG A 352 3.29 11.29 -20.32
CA ARG A 352 3.70 11.57 -18.94
C ARG A 352 3.43 10.39 -17.98
N ASP A 353 2.31 9.69 -18.16
CA ASP A 353 1.99 8.52 -17.34
C ASP A 353 2.90 7.33 -17.66
N ASP A 354 3.40 7.21 -18.91
CA ASP A 354 4.41 6.21 -19.29
C ASP A 354 5.78 6.54 -18.65
N LEU A 355 6.14 7.83 -18.52
CA LEU A 355 7.34 8.24 -17.78
C LEU A 355 7.24 7.92 -16.30
N SER A 356 6.07 8.14 -15.69
CA SER A 356 5.80 7.74 -14.30
C SER A 356 5.87 6.23 -14.12
N TRP A 357 5.43 5.47 -15.12
CA TRP A 357 5.54 4.02 -15.15
C TRP A 357 7.01 3.57 -15.21
N VAL A 358 7.83 4.13 -16.12
CA VAL A 358 9.28 3.83 -16.22
C VAL A 358 10.02 4.15 -14.91
N ALA A 359 9.76 5.32 -14.32
CA ALA A 359 10.36 5.72 -13.05
C ALA A 359 10.03 4.72 -11.92
N GLU A 360 8.77 4.27 -11.83
CA GLU A 360 8.35 3.31 -10.81
C GLU A 360 9.05 1.95 -10.96
N GLN A 361 9.27 1.47 -12.18
CA GLN A 361 10.00 0.22 -12.44
C GLN A 361 11.48 0.31 -12.07
N ILE A 362 12.17 1.40 -12.43
CA ILE A 362 13.59 1.58 -12.11
C ILE A 362 13.78 1.81 -10.61
N ALA A 363 12.95 2.67 -10.02
CA ALA A 363 12.99 2.95 -8.58
C ALA A 363 12.69 1.68 -7.77
N ALA A 364 11.74 0.84 -8.21
CA ALA A 364 11.52 -0.48 -7.64
C ALA A 364 12.82 -1.29 -7.58
N VAL A 365 13.56 -1.47 -8.69
CA VAL A 365 14.85 -2.19 -8.68
C VAL A 365 15.82 -1.59 -7.65
N TRP A 366 15.98 -0.27 -7.64
CA TRP A 366 16.86 0.41 -6.68
C TRP A 366 16.44 0.19 -5.22
N THR A 367 15.15 0.12 -4.91
CA THR A 367 14.71 -0.26 -3.56
C THR A 367 15.05 -1.70 -3.20
N THR A 368 15.09 -2.63 -4.16
CA THR A 368 15.56 -4.01 -3.90
C THR A 368 17.05 -4.09 -3.55
N GLN A 369 17.80 -3.03 -3.84
CA GLN A 369 19.23 -2.88 -3.56
C GLN A 369 19.49 -2.10 -2.26
N GLY A 370 18.44 -1.72 -1.53
CA GLY A 370 18.53 -0.98 -0.27
C GLY A 370 18.49 0.54 -0.39
N LEU A 371 18.22 1.09 -1.57
CA LEU A 371 18.13 2.54 -1.78
C LEU A 371 16.73 3.08 -1.40
N VAL A 372 16.72 4.27 -0.81
CA VAL A 372 15.50 5.05 -0.50
C VAL A 372 15.20 5.91 -1.72
N ALA A 373 14.22 5.51 -2.54
CA ALA A 373 13.90 6.12 -3.82
C ALA A 373 12.58 6.92 -3.79
N ALA A 374 12.53 8.02 -4.55
CA ALA A 374 11.41 8.96 -4.59
C ALA A 374 10.99 9.32 -6.04
N ILE A 375 9.70 9.62 -6.24
CA ILE A 375 9.13 10.03 -7.54
C ILE A 375 8.27 11.29 -7.39
N ILE A 376 8.72 12.42 -7.92
CA ILE A 376 8.01 13.71 -7.91
C ILE A 376 7.23 13.89 -9.22
N LEU A 377 5.95 14.21 -9.10
CA LEU A 377 5.03 14.44 -10.22
C LEU A 377 4.49 15.89 -10.17
N ALA A 378 4.99 16.77 -11.02
CA ALA A 378 4.57 18.19 -11.09
C ALA A 378 3.35 18.37 -12.01
N ARG A 379 2.21 18.87 -11.53
CA ARG A 379 0.92 18.90 -12.26
C ARG A 379 0.25 20.26 -12.17
N ASP A 380 -0.37 20.72 -13.26
CA ASP A 380 -1.25 21.88 -13.19
C ASP A 380 -2.39 21.65 -12.19
N ARG A 381 -2.75 22.72 -11.49
CA ARG A 381 -4.07 22.83 -10.86
C ARG A 381 -5.03 23.36 -11.92
N ASP A 382 -6.14 22.64 -12.07
CA ASP A 382 -7.32 22.96 -12.88
C ASP A 382 -7.30 22.60 -14.38
N GLY A 383 -8.25 21.76 -14.78
CA GLY A 383 -8.43 21.22 -16.14
C GLY A 383 -9.66 20.31 -16.25
N TRP A 384 -10.79 20.87 -16.65
CA TRP A 384 -12.13 20.25 -16.73
C TRP A 384 -12.58 20.20 -18.21
N ILE A 385 -13.32 19.22 -18.76
CA ILE A 385 -14.14 18.12 -18.21
C ILE A 385 -13.88 16.84 -19.05
N GLY A 386 -14.05 15.62 -18.49
CA GLY A 386 -14.09 14.39 -19.30
C GLY A 386 -14.44 13.12 -18.51
N PHE A 387 -15.73 12.95 -18.14
CA PHE A 387 -16.33 11.76 -17.50
C PHE A 387 -15.38 10.89 -16.63
N ARG A 388 -14.72 11.50 -15.65
CA ARG A 388 -14.18 10.79 -14.48
C ARG A 388 -15.12 11.01 -13.29
N ASP A 389 -15.69 9.90 -12.84
CA ASP A 389 -16.56 9.82 -11.68
C ASP A 389 -15.80 10.28 -10.41
N PRO A 390 -16.30 11.23 -9.60
CA PRO A 390 -15.57 11.82 -8.47
C PRO A 390 -15.15 10.86 -7.34
N GLY A 391 -15.43 9.56 -7.44
CA GLY A 391 -14.98 8.54 -6.50
C GLY A 391 -14.60 7.19 -7.12
N GLN A 392 -14.20 7.14 -8.40
CA GLN A 392 -13.53 5.94 -8.97
C GLN A 392 -12.02 6.13 -9.14
N PRO A 393 -11.22 5.05 -9.00
CA PRO A 393 -9.81 5.18 -8.61
C PRO A 393 -8.86 5.39 -9.79
N SER A 394 -8.18 6.54 -9.81
CA SER A 394 -6.90 6.69 -10.53
C SER A 394 -5.74 6.86 -9.53
N TRP A 395 -5.12 5.73 -9.16
CA TRP A 395 -3.77 5.62 -8.57
C TRP A 395 -3.62 6.42 -7.27
N ALA A 396 -4.17 5.83 -6.21
CA ALA A 396 -4.39 6.48 -4.94
C ALA A 396 -3.12 6.41 -4.06
N THR A 397 -2.26 7.44 -4.13
CA THR A 397 -1.07 7.56 -3.25
C THR A 397 -1.38 8.09 -1.83
N ALA A 398 -0.70 7.53 -0.82
CA ALA A 398 -0.58 7.87 0.64
C ALA A 398 0.13 9.13 1.15
N PRO A 399 -0.47 10.33 1.38
CA PRO A 399 0.04 11.20 2.43
C PRO A 399 0.09 10.42 3.75
N VAL A 400 1.33 10.07 4.11
CA VAL A 400 1.83 9.73 5.45
C VAL A 400 1.93 11.07 6.23
N PRO A 401 2.10 11.13 7.56
CA PRO A 401 1.58 12.27 8.33
C PRO A 401 2.66 13.21 8.88
N SER A 402 2.29 14.50 8.93
CA SER A 402 2.71 15.56 9.87
C SER A 402 4.19 15.85 10.17
N THR A 403 5.18 15.08 9.70
CA THR A 403 6.61 15.45 9.87
C THR A 403 7.25 15.95 8.58
N VAL A 404 6.82 15.48 7.40
CA VAL A 404 7.28 16.03 6.11
C VAL A 404 6.14 16.13 5.10
N GLU A 405 5.96 17.32 4.51
CA GLU A 405 4.78 17.65 3.71
C GLU A 405 4.66 16.84 2.41
N GLY A 406 3.50 16.23 2.20
CA GLY A 406 3.04 15.73 0.90
C GLY A 406 3.52 14.34 0.47
N TRP A 407 4.63 13.82 1.01
CA TRP A 407 5.27 12.55 0.60
C TRP A 407 4.44 11.30 0.86
N ARG A 408 4.63 10.29 0.00
CA ARG A 408 3.74 9.14 -0.10
C ARG A 408 4.40 7.82 -0.44
N ARG A 409 4.41 6.87 0.49
CA ARG A 409 4.90 5.52 0.22
C ARG A 409 4.05 4.83 -0.86
N LEU A 410 4.73 4.24 -1.83
CA LEU A 410 4.11 3.54 -2.97
C LEU A 410 3.94 2.04 -2.69
N ARG A 411 4.98 1.38 -2.16
CA ARG A 411 5.07 -0.09 -2.06
C ARG A 411 5.83 -0.55 -0.82
N ILE A 412 5.68 -1.84 -0.48
CA ILE A 412 6.56 -2.51 0.48
C ILE A 412 7.95 -2.63 -0.14
N ALA A 413 8.99 -2.32 0.61
CA ALA A 413 10.38 -2.34 0.17
C ALA A 413 11.22 -3.20 1.12
N PRO A 414 12.29 -3.88 0.66
CA PRO A 414 13.08 -4.76 1.50
C PRO A 414 14.09 -3.88 2.26
N PRO A 415 14.17 -3.94 3.60
CA PRO A 415 15.06 -3.06 4.34
C PRO A 415 16.53 -3.18 3.85
N PRO A 416 17.26 -2.07 3.67
CA PRO A 416 16.91 -0.70 4.06
C PRO A 416 16.23 0.16 2.97
N GLY A 417 15.79 -0.42 1.85
CA GLY A 417 15.19 0.33 0.74
C GLY A 417 13.76 0.76 1.01
N GLU A 418 13.33 1.84 0.36
CA GLU A 418 11.97 2.42 0.49
C GLU A 418 11.53 3.13 -0.79
N LEU A 419 10.25 3.04 -1.19
CA LEU A 419 9.75 3.67 -2.42
C LEU A 419 8.65 4.71 -2.12
N TRP A 420 8.93 5.96 -2.48
CA TRP A 420 8.09 7.12 -2.18
C TRP A 420 7.68 7.90 -3.42
N SER A 421 6.64 8.74 -3.28
CA SER A 421 6.15 9.64 -4.32
C SER A 421 5.62 10.94 -3.74
N LEU A 422 5.64 12.00 -4.54
CA LEU A 422 5.10 13.31 -4.21
C LEU A 422 4.36 13.87 -5.43
N LYS A 423 3.23 14.54 -5.22
CA LYS A 423 2.49 15.27 -6.26
C LYS A 423 2.49 16.75 -5.88
N VAL A 424 3.08 17.59 -6.70
CA VAL A 424 3.18 19.05 -6.50
C VAL A 424 2.49 19.80 -7.64
N SER A 425 2.20 21.08 -7.43
CA SER A 425 1.85 22.00 -8.52
C SER A 425 3.01 22.12 -9.50
N ASP A 426 2.73 22.40 -10.78
CA ASP A 426 3.73 22.66 -11.84
C ASP A 426 4.41 24.04 -11.71
N ASP A 427 4.32 24.63 -10.52
CA ASP A 427 4.96 25.88 -10.17
C ASP A 427 6.45 25.65 -9.84
N ALA A 428 7.31 26.53 -10.33
CA ALA A 428 8.75 26.41 -10.21
C ALA A 428 9.22 26.40 -8.75
N GLU A 429 8.64 27.24 -7.88
CA GLU A 429 9.01 27.29 -6.46
C GLU A 429 8.54 26.02 -5.73
N ALA A 430 7.32 25.56 -5.99
CA ALA A 430 6.79 24.32 -5.43
C ALA A 430 7.62 23.08 -5.83
N VAL A 431 8.03 22.96 -7.09
CA VAL A 431 8.91 21.86 -7.55
C VAL A 431 10.31 22.01 -6.98
N ALA A 432 10.86 23.23 -6.88
CA ALA A 432 12.17 23.47 -6.30
C ALA A 432 12.23 23.10 -4.80
N ALA A 433 11.22 23.50 -4.03
CA ALA A 433 11.08 23.12 -2.62
C ALA A 433 10.96 21.60 -2.45
N ALA A 434 10.16 20.96 -3.32
CA ALA A 434 10.00 19.50 -3.34
C ALA A 434 11.32 18.76 -3.65
N LEU A 435 12.10 19.23 -4.62
CA LEU A 435 13.42 18.66 -4.94
C LEU A 435 14.44 18.89 -3.82
N ALA A 436 14.47 20.08 -3.22
CA ALA A 436 15.35 20.40 -2.10
C ALA A 436 15.05 19.54 -0.86
N ASP A 437 13.76 19.28 -0.60
CA ASP A 437 13.38 18.32 0.44
C ASP A 437 13.71 16.88 0.07
N ALA A 438 13.49 16.49 -1.19
CA ALA A 438 13.78 15.15 -1.66
C ALA A 438 15.26 14.79 -1.52
N ARG A 439 16.17 15.69 -1.91
CA ARG A 439 17.63 15.48 -1.83
C ARG A 439 18.04 15.02 -0.43
N ARG A 440 17.63 15.75 0.60
CA ARG A 440 17.98 15.49 2.01
C ARG A 440 17.48 14.15 2.55
N ARG A 441 16.54 13.48 1.87
CA ARG A 441 15.77 12.35 2.42
C ARG A 441 15.86 11.07 1.60
N PHE A 442 16.24 11.14 0.33
CA PHE A 442 16.19 10.01 -0.60
C PHE A 442 17.51 9.88 -1.37
N ASP A 443 18.03 8.67 -1.50
CA ASP A 443 19.26 8.41 -2.26
C ASP A 443 19.08 8.72 -3.76
N ARG A 444 17.87 8.50 -4.29
CA ARG A 444 17.53 8.65 -5.72
C ARG A 444 16.14 9.27 -5.89
N VAL A 445 16.03 10.33 -6.68
CA VAL A 445 14.79 11.09 -6.87
C VAL A 445 14.50 11.22 -8.36
N PHE A 446 13.39 10.68 -8.83
CA PHE A 446 12.87 10.97 -10.17
C PHE A 446 11.98 12.21 -10.17
N LEU A 447 12.12 13.07 -11.17
CA LEU A 447 11.21 14.17 -11.49
C LEU A 447 10.52 13.90 -12.82
N ILE A 448 9.19 13.95 -12.84
CA ILE A 448 8.37 13.90 -14.06
C ILE A 448 7.42 15.09 -14.08
N SER A 449 7.71 16.01 -14.99
CA SER A 449 7.02 17.28 -15.21
C SER A 449 6.11 17.20 -16.45
N ARG A 450 5.97 18.26 -17.25
CA ARG A 450 5.18 18.29 -18.49
C ARG A 450 6.06 17.99 -19.70
N ASN A 451 5.61 17.09 -20.59
CA ASN A 451 6.33 16.86 -21.84
C ASN A 451 6.16 17.99 -22.86
N ASP A 452 5.11 18.79 -22.75
CA ASP A 452 4.65 19.68 -23.82
C ASP A 452 5.32 21.08 -23.81
N ASP A 453 5.88 21.51 -22.67
CA ASP A 453 6.38 22.89 -22.43
C ASP A 453 7.90 22.96 -22.14
N TRP A 454 8.70 22.22 -22.92
CA TRP A 454 10.17 22.18 -22.85
C TRP A 454 10.90 23.52 -22.59
N PRO A 455 10.53 24.67 -23.18
CA PRO A 455 11.24 25.94 -22.97
C PRO A 455 11.08 26.53 -21.56
N TRP A 456 9.96 26.25 -20.88
CA TRP A 456 9.66 26.79 -19.55
C TRP A 456 10.32 25.96 -18.46
N GLU A 457 10.29 24.63 -18.58
CA GLU A 457 10.93 23.72 -17.63
C GLU A 457 12.43 23.92 -17.54
N GLU A 458 13.10 24.16 -18.67
CA GLU A 458 14.56 24.32 -18.70
C GLU A 458 15.03 25.54 -17.90
N HIS A 459 14.29 26.65 -17.95
CA HIS A 459 14.71 27.89 -17.29
C HIS A 459 14.67 27.76 -15.76
N SER A 460 13.75 26.94 -15.25
CA SER A 460 13.37 26.88 -13.84
C SER A 460 13.84 25.61 -13.14
N LEU A 461 13.72 24.44 -13.78
CA LEU A 461 13.94 23.12 -13.16
C LEU A 461 15.28 22.49 -13.55
N GLY A 462 15.78 22.75 -14.78
CA GLY A 462 16.99 22.13 -15.29
C GLY A 462 18.29 22.45 -14.54
N ARG A 463 18.26 23.42 -13.60
CA ARG A 463 19.35 23.71 -12.65
C ARG A 463 19.33 22.83 -11.40
N LEU A 464 18.18 22.25 -11.09
CA LEU A 464 17.90 21.52 -9.86
C LEU A 464 17.97 20.00 -10.06
N THR A 465 18.26 19.55 -11.27
CA THR A 465 18.34 18.14 -11.67
C THR A 465 19.79 17.78 -12.04
N ASP A 466 20.30 16.67 -11.52
CA ASP A 466 21.68 16.22 -11.73
C ASP A 466 21.83 15.45 -13.05
N ALA A 467 20.79 14.71 -13.45
CA ALA A 467 20.68 14.06 -14.75
C ALA A 467 19.36 14.39 -15.45
N ARG A 468 19.39 14.52 -16.79
CA ARG A 468 18.20 14.65 -17.64
C ARG A 468 18.21 13.55 -18.69
N ILE A 469 17.22 12.67 -18.60
CA ILE A 469 17.09 11.47 -19.43
C ILE A 469 15.88 11.64 -20.34
N LEU A 470 16.12 11.60 -21.65
CA LEU A 470 15.07 11.49 -22.65
C LEU A 470 14.57 10.04 -22.67
N VAL A 471 13.28 9.81 -22.45
CA VAL A 471 12.70 8.46 -22.55
C VAL A 471 11.94 8.36 -23.87
N HIS A 472 12.35 7.42 -24.70
CA HIS A 472 11.80 7.20 -26.04
C HIS A 472 11.42 5.73 -26.23
N ARG A 473 10.54 5.42 -27.20
CA ARG A 473 10.25 4.03 -27.58
C ARG A 473 11.43 3.46 -28.37
N ALA A 474 11.73 2.18 -28.19
CA ALA A 474 12.70 1.49 -29.03
C ALA A 474 12.07 1.18 -30.39
N GLU A 475 12.42 1.97 -31.40
CA GLU A 475 11.96 1.82 -32.78
C GLU A 475 13.19 1.77 -33.71
N PRO A 476 13.15 1.02 -34.82
CA PRO A 476 14.28 0.95 -35.76
C PRO A 476 14.59 2.33 -36.37
N TYR A 477 15.86 2.66 -36.52
CA TYR A 477 16.26 3.94 -37.10
C TYR A 477 15.94 4.02 -38.59
N GLU A 478 15.62 5.22 -39.09
CA GLU A 478 15.27 5.43 -40.50
C GLU A 478 16.48 5.12 -41.39
N ARG A 479 16.33 4.13 -42.28
CA ARG A 479 17.43 3.63 -43.15
C ARG A 479 17.39 4.18 -44.57
N HIS A 480 16.27 4.77 -44.95
CA HIS A 480 16.07 5.35 -46.27
C HIS A 480 14.99 6.43 -46.26
N ILE A 481 15.18 7.48 -47.04
CA ILE A 481 14.15 8.49 -47.31
C ILE A 481 13.40 8.07 -48.57
N PRO A 482 12.06 7.85 -48.52
CA PRO A 482 11.28 7.59 -49.71
C PRO A 482 11.07 8.87 -50.52
N LEU A 483 11.67 8.97 -51.71
CA LEU A 483 11.37 10.02 -52.69
C LEU A 483 10.38 9.48 -53.74
N PRO A 484 9.67 10.34 -54.51
CA PRO A 484 8.64 9.92 -55.46
C PRO A 484 9.08 9.03 -56.63
N ALA A 485 10.39 8.82 -56.80
CA ALA A 485 10.98 8.00 -57.88
C ALA A 485 11.88 6.87 -57.37
N GLU A 486 12.69 7.11 -56.33
CA GLU A 486 13.65 6.16 -55.77
C GLU A 486 13.80 6.37 -54.25
N ALA A 487 14.29 5.37 -53.52
CA ALA A 487 14.60 5.49 -52.09
C ALA A 487 16.09 5.83 -51.89
N VAL A 488 16.39 6.92 -51.17
CA VAL A 488 17.77 7.30 -50.83
C VAL A 488 18.17 6.57 -49.56
N MET A 489 19.12 5.65 -49.66
CA MET A 489 19.69 4.95 -48.49
C MET A 489 20.51 5.91 -47.63
N LEU A 490 20.32 5.84 -46.31
CA LEU A 490 21.01 6.66 -45.32
C LEU A 490 22.19 5.91 -44.72
N THR A 491 23.33 6.59 -44.57
CA THR A 491 24.41 6.12 -43.70
C THR A 491 24.01 6.24 -42.22
N PRO A 492 24.67 5.52 -41.29
CA PRO A 492 24.37 5.65 -39.86
C PRO A 492 24.50 7.09 -39.32
N ALA A 493 25.43 7.88 -39.85
CA ALA A 493 25.60 9.28 -39.47
C ALA A 493 24.45 10.18 -39.98
N GLU A 494 24.00 9.97 -41.22
CA GLU A 494 22.85 10.70 -41.78
C GLU A 494 21.56 10.31 -41.05
N SER A 495 21.37 9.03 -40.75
CA SER A 495 20.24 8.52 -39.95
C SER A 495 20.23 9.11 -38.52
N ALA A 496 21.39 9.14 -37.84
CA ALA A 496 21.53 9.78 -36.53
C ALA A 496 21.23 11.29 -36.56
N MET A 497 21.72 12.00 -37.59
CA MET A 497 21.44 13.42 -37.79
C MET A 497 19.96 13.68 -38.09
N GLN A 498 19.35 12.86 -38.93
CA GLN A 498 17.93 12.92 -39.29
C GLN A 498 17.04 12.67 -38.08
N TRP A 499 17.29 11.59 -37.32
CA TRP A 499 16.58 11.32 -36.06
C TRP A 499 16.70 12.50 -35.09
N ARG A 500 17.91 13.06 -34.93
CA ARG A 500 18.10 14.25 -34.08
C ARG A 500 17.32 15.45 -34.61
N GLN A 501 17.22 15.65 -35.92
CA GLN A 501 16.47 16.76 -36.51
C GLN A 501 14.95 16.56 -36.41
N GLN A 502 14.46 15.32 -36.52
CA GLN A 502 13.05 14.97 -36.36
C GLN A 502 12.60 15.13 -34.90
N GLU A 503 13.27 14.44 -33.97
CA GLU A 503 12.87 14.39 -32.56
C GLU A 503 13.32 15.63 -31.76
N LEU A 504 14.54 16.11 -32.00
CA LEU A 504 15.18 17.18 -31.23
C LEU A 504 15.44 18.47 -32.04
N GLY A 505 15.08 18.55 -33.32
CA GLY A 505 15.38 19.72 -34.16
C GLY A 505 14.62 21.00 -33.77
N ARG A 506 13.54 20.86 -32.99
CA ARG A 506 12.81 21.96 -32.35
C ARG A 506 13.26 22.23 -30.90
N TRP A 507 14.25 21.49 -30.41
CA TRP A 507 14.65 21.46 -29.02
C TRP A 507 16.03 22.12 -28.81
N THR A 508 16.03 23.42 -28.56
CA THR A 508 17.24 24.20 -28.30
C THR A 508 17.54 24.27 -26.80
N SER A 509 17.93 23.14 -26.20
CA SER A 509 18.26 23.08 -24.77
C SER A 509 19.58 23.80 -24.48
N LYS A 510 19.57 24.73 -23.53
CA LYS A 510 20.75 25.35 -22.90
C LYS A 510 21.58 24.39 -22.05
N ARG A 511 21.03 23.24 -21.63
CA ARG A 511 21.78 22.15 -20.97
C ARG A 511 21.70 20.85 -21.79
N PRO A 512 22.80 20.08 -21.94
CA PRO A 512 22.78 18.82 -22.68
C PRO A 512 21.93 17.75 -21.97
N LEU A 513 21.43 16.77 -22.74
CA LEU A 513 20.94 15.52 -22.16
C LEU A 513 22.10 14.78 -21.50
N THR A 514 21.81 14.08 -20.41
CA THR A 514 22.68 13.01 -19.92
C THR A 514 22.66 11.81 -20.88
N GLY A 515 21.50 11.56 -21.49
CA GLY A 515 21.33 10.59 -22.58
C GLY A 515 19.89 10.17 -22.78
N MET A 516 19.70 9.07 -23.52
CA MET A 516 18.39 8.51 -23.89
C MET A 516 18.16 7.12 -23.30
N LEU A 517 16.99 6.89 -22.71
CA LEU A 517 16.51 5.58 -22.28
C LEU A 517 15.48 5.08 -23.28
N LEU A 518 15.77 3.97 -23.95
CA LEU A 518 14.86 3.34 -24.90
C LEU A 518 13.93 2.35 -24.19
N VAL A 519 12.65 2.33 -24.53
CA VAL A 519 11.66 1.40 -23.96
C VAL A 519 11.22 0.40 -25.02
N ASN A 520 11.59 -0.87 -24.85
CA ASN A 520 11.30 -1.96 -25.79
C ASN A 520 9.81 -2.29 -25.80
N PRO A 521 9.14 -2.48 -26.95
CA PRO A 521 7.73 -2.87 -27.01
C PRO A 521 7.44 -4.16 -26.23
N ALA A 522 6.30 -4.22 -25.52
CA ALA A 522 5.95 -5.34 -24.62
C ALA A 522 5.78 -6.72 -25.31
N THR A 523 5.82 -6.77 -26.65
CA THR A 523 5.72 -7.96 -27.48
C THR A 523 6.99 -8.29 -28.26
N LEU A 524 8.04 -7.47 -28.16
CA LEU A 524 9.26 -7.59 -28.95
C LEU A 524 10.49 -7.30 -28.10
N ASP A 525 11.38 -8.29 -27.97
CA ASP A 525 12.75 -8.04 -27.51
C ASP A 525 13.55 -7.43 -28.68
N VAL A 526 13.38 -6.12 -28.87
CA VAL A 526 14.06 -5.36 -29.94
C VAL A 526 15.53 -5.16 -29.53
N GLN A 527 16.34 -6.14 -29.89
CA GLN A 527 17.80 -6.02 -29.89
C GLN A 527 18.22 -5.22 -31.15
N PRO A 528 19.15 -4.25 -31.02
CA PRO A 528 19.65 -3.49 -32.16
C PRO A 528 20.49 -4.39 -33.07
N ASP A 529 20.41 -4.17 -34.38
CA ASP A 529 21.38 -4.76 -35.32
C ASP A 529 22.62 -3.86 -35.49
N ASP A 530 23.58 -4.31 -36.30
CA ASP A 530 24.84 -3.59 -36.54
C ASP A 530 24.64 -2.16 -37.06
N PHE A 531 23.55 -1.89 -37.81
CA PHE A 531 23.22 -0.56 -38.30
C PHE A 531 22.69 0.31 -37.15
N ASP A 532 21.75 -0.20 -36.36
CA ASP A 532 21.20 0.52 -35.22
C ASP A 532 22.29 0.84 -34.17
N VAL A 533 23.21 -0.10 -33.90
CA VAL A 533 24.39 0.14 -33.05
C VAL A 533 25.31 1.22 -33.65
N ALA A 534 25.51 1.24 -34.96
CA ALA A 534 26.29 2.31 -35.61
C ALA A 534 25.59 3.68 -35.48
N VAL A 535 24.27 3.75 -35.63
CA VAL A 535 23.49 4.99 -35.41
C VAL A 535 23.60 5.47 -33.96
N GLU A 536 23.48 4.58 -32.98
CA GLU A 536 23.63 4.92 -31.56
C GLU A 536 25.03 5.48 -31.22
N ASN A 537 26.08 4.97 -31.86
CA ASN A 537 27.44 5.48 -31.70
C ASN A 537 27.60 6.91 -32.27
N GLU A 538 26.95 7.22 -33.40
CA GLU A 538 26.93 8.60 -33.93
C GLU A 538 26.05 9.53 -33.06
N LEU A 539 24.89 9.07 -32.58
CA LEU A 539 24.07 9.81 -31.59
C LEU A 539 24.86 10.13 -30.31
N ALA A 540 25.68 9.20 -29.82
CA ALA A 540 26.57 9.44 -28.69
C ALA A 540 27.61 10.53 -28.98
N ARG A 541 28.26 10.53 -30.15
CA ARG A 541 29.17 11.61 -30.60
C ARG A 541 28.46 12.96 -30.74
N TYR A 542 27.18 12.94 -31.11
CA TYR A 542 26.33 14.13 -31.18
C TYR A 542 25.82 14.62 -29.81
N GLY A 543 26.18 13.93 -28.70
CA GLY A 543 25.79 14.34 -27.35
C GLY A 543 24.40 13.85 -26.94
N THR A 544 23.93 12.73 -27.48
CA THR A 544 22.70 12.04 -27.07
C THR A 544 22.96 10.53 -26.98
N PRO A 545 23.84 10.09 -26.05
CA PRO A 545 24.17 8.67 -25.89
C PRO A 545 22.96 7.88 -25.39
N VAL A 546 22.77 6.67 -25.89
CA VAL A 546 21.80 5.74 -25.29
C VAL A 546 22.35 5.25 -23.95
N LEU A 547 21.56 5.38 -22.88
CA LEU A 547 21.88 4.95 -21.52
C LEU A 547 21.41 3.52 -21.23
N GLY A 548 20.47 3.01 -22.02
CA GLY A 548 20.01 1.63 -21.90
C GLY A 548 18.70 1.37 -22.64
N ARG A 549 18.30 0.10 -22.62
CA ARG A 549 16.99 -0.39 -23.07
C ARG A 549 16.25 -0.95 -21.85
N PHE A 550 15.01 -0.54 -21.66
CA PHE A 550 14.15 -0.99 -20.57
C PHE A 550 12.95 -1.78 -21.14
N PRO A 551 12.59 -2.96 -20.60
CA PRO A 551 11.47 -3.74 -21.13
C PRO A 551 10.12 -3.09 -20.79
N ALA A 552 9.21 -2.91 -21.76
CA ALA A 552 7.84 -2.50 -21.45
C ALA A 552 7.02 -3.63 -20.81
N ASN A 553 6.22 -3.27 -19.80
CA ASN A 553 5.12 -4.13 -19.34
C ASN A 553 3.91 -4.02 -20.29
N ARG A 554 3.03 -5.04 -20.24
CA ARG A 554 1.73 -4.98 -20.90
C ARG A 554 0.85 -3.87 -20.30
N ALA A 555 -0.11 -3.38 -21.08
CA ALA A 555 -1.19 -2.54 -20.58
C ALA A 555 -1.95 -3.27 -19.46
N ILE A 556 -2.13 -2.59 -18.32
CA ILE A 556 -2.77 -3.13 -17.14
C ILE A 556 -4.28 -3.18 -17.39
N ALA A 557 -4.92 -4.33 -17.10
CA ALA A 557 -6.37 -4.40 -17.10
C ALA A 557 -6.94 -3.53 -15.98
N HIS A 558 -7.60 -2.43 -16.32
CA HIS A 558 -8.28 -1.59 -15.33
C HIS A 558 -9.61 -2.23 -14.91
N GLY A 559 -9.70 -2.61 -13.64
CA GLY A 559 -10.91 -3.18 -13.04
C GLY A 559 -11.07 -2.76 -11.58
N PRO A 560 -12.30 -2.73 -11.05
CA PRO A 560 -12.54 -2.37 -9.65
C PRO A 560 -11.85 -3.38 -8.72
N GLY A 561 -10.90 -2.88 -7.92
CA GLY A 561 -10.11 -3.68 -6.98
C GLY A 561 -8.73 -4.14 -7.48
N LEU A 562 -8.36 -3.86 -8.73
CA LEU A 562 -7.00 -4.12 -9.21
C LEU A 562 -6.06 -2.97 -8.82
N SER A 563 -4.81 -3.30 -8.44
CA SER A 563 -3.78 -2.27 -8.33
C SER A 563 -3.64 -1.60 -9.68
N PRO A 564 -3.71 -0.27 -9.75
CA PRO A 564 -3.73 0.39 -11.02
C PRO A 564 -2.29 0.75 -11.46
N HIS A 565 -1.32 0.63 -10.54
CA HIS A 565 0.12 0.62 -10.80
C HIS A 565 0.55 -0.73 -11.44
N PRO A 566 1.61 -0.75 -12.27
CA PRO A 566 2.06 -1.96 -12.94
C PRO A 566 2.65 -3.00 -11.98
N PRO A 567 2.72 -4.30 -12.34
CA PRO A 567 3.64 -5.20 -11.65
C PRO A 567 5.08 -4.70 -11.79
N THR A 568 5.85 -4.77 -10.71
CA THR A 568 7.28 -4.41 -10.64
C THR A 568 8.07 -5.58 -10.05
N VAL A 569 9.40 -5.48 -9.99
CA VAL A 569 10.26 -6.46 -9.31
C VAL A 569 10.00 -6.62 -7.79
N LEU A 570 9.08 -5.84 -7.22
CA LEU A 570 8.63 -5.94 -5.83
C LEU A 570 7.46 -6.92 -5.67
N ASP A 571 6.74 -7.21 -6.75
CA ASP A 571 5.61 -8.15 -6.81
C ASP A 571 6.10 -9.58 -7.09
N PRO A 572 5.23 -10.62 -7.09
CA PRO A 572 5.61 -11.95 -7.57
C PRO A 572 5.93 -11.95 -9.06
N GLN A 573 6.81 -12.86 -9.49
CA GLN A 573 7.25 -12.95 -10.88
C GLN A 573 6.07 -13.28 -11.80
N THR A 574 5.73 -12.33 -12.68
CA THR A 574 4.73 -12.49 -13.75
C THR A 574 5.37 -13.09 -15.00
N GLU A 575 4.54 -13.53 -15.95
CA GLU A 575 5.00 -14.32 -17.10
C GLU A 575 5.97 -13.54 -18.01
N GLN A 576 5.72 -12.26 -18.30
CA GLN A 576 6.60 -11.36 -19.08
C GLN A 576 6.28 -9.88 -18.84
N PRO A 577 7.27 -8.96 -18.95
CA PRO A 577 8.72 -9.17 -18.90
C PRO A 577 9.21 -9.66 -17.53
N THR A 578 10.38 -10.31 -17.52
CA THR A 578 10.92 -10.94 -16.30
C THR A 578 11.62 -9.92 -15.39
N HIS A 579 11.64 -10.20 -14.08
CA HIS A 579 12.38 -9.37 -13.13
C HIS A 579 13.87 -9.26 -13.46
N ALA A 580 14.47 -10.32 -14.00
CA ALA A 580 15.87 -10.33 -14.42
C ALA A 580 16.13 -9.24 -15.47
N GLN A 581 15.29 -9.12 -16.49
CA GLN A 581 15.41 -8.09 -17.54
C GLN A 581 15.28 -6.67 -16.95
N MET A 582 14.34 -6.44 -16.03
CA MET A 582 14.20 -5.15 -15.35
C MET A 582 15.42 -4.81 -14.48
N ILE A 583 15.94 -5.79 -13.72
CA ILE A 583 17.12 -5.62 -12.87
C ILE A 583 18.35 -5.31 -13.72
N THR A 584 18.60 -6.07 -14.78
CA THR A 584 19.72 -5.83 -15.72
C THR A 584 19.62 -4.46 -16.37
N ALA A 585 18.43 -4.04 -16.82
CA ALA A 585 18.23 -2.72 -17.42
C ALA A 585 18.47 -1.56 -16.44
N ALA A 586 17.94 -1.64 -15.21
CA ALA A 586 18.15 -0.63 -14.19
C ALA A 586 19.61 -0.59 -13.67
N ASN A 587 20.30 -1.73 -13.61
CA ASN A 587 21.72 -1.81 -13.26
C ASN A 587 22.60 -1.19 -14.35
N ALA A 588 22.33 -1.50 -15.63
CA ALA A 588 23.06 -0.91 -16.75
C ALA A 588 22.88 0.62 -16.79
N LEU A 589 21.67 1.11 -16.55
CA LEU A 589 21.39 2.53 -16.41
C LEU A 589 22.17 3.16 -15.24
N ALA A 590 22.12 2.54 -14.05
CA ALA A 590 22.84 3.04 -12.87
C ALA A 590 24.35 3.10 -13.11
N HIS A 591 24.94 2.09 -13.75
CA HIS A 591 26.38 2.07 -14.05
C HIS A 591 26.79 3.16 -15.06
N ARG A 592 25.95 3.50 -16.04
CA ARG A 592 26.23 4.60 -16.98
C ARG A 592 26.03 5.99 -16.36
N LEU A 593 25.14 6.13 -15.37
CA LEU A 593 24.96 7.37 -14.62
C LEU A 593 26.04 7.59 -13.55
N TRP A 594 26.56 6.51 -12.94
CA TRP A 594 27.55 6.55 -11.86
C TRP A 594 28.66 5.51 -12.07
N PRO A 595 29.57 5.71 -13.04
CA PRO A 595 30.61 4.72 -13.36
C PRO A 595 31.64 4.51 -12.24
N GLU A 596 31.79 5.48 -11.33
CA GLU A 596 32.70 5.39 -10.16
C GLU A 596 32.03 4.78 -8.91
N ALA A 597 30.72 4.48 -8.94
CA ALA A 597 30.05 3.85 -7.81
C ALA A 597 30.43 2.35 -7.72
N PRO A 598 30.84 1.84 -6.55
CA PRO A 598 31.18 0.43 -6.40
C PRO A 598 29.96 -0.46 -6.66
N LEU A 599 30.16 -1.49 -7.50
CA LEU A 599 29.14 -2.48 -7.83
C LEU A 599 28.67 -3.23 -6.58
N THR A 600 27.42 -3.00 -6.16
CA THR A 600 26.71 -3.88 -5.22
C THR A 600 26.21 -5.14 -5.94
N THR A 601 27.15 -5.92 -6.47
CA THR A 601 26.89 -7.23 -7.07
C THR A 601 27.90 -8.25 -6.58
N GLU A 602 27.54 -8.97 -5.51
CA GLU A 602 27.27 -10.41 -5.56
C GLU A 602 26.72 -10.89 -4.21
N PRO A 603 25.84 -11.91 -4.17
CA PRO A 603 25.58 -12.61 -2.92
C PRO A 603 26.87 -13.35 -2.55
N THR A 604 27.44 -13.04 -1.38
CA THR A 604 28.67 -13.68 -0.91
C THR A 604 28.51 -15.20 -0.95
N GLU A 605 29.31 -15.87 -1.80
CA GLU A 605 29.40 -17.33 -1.77
C GLU A 605 29.70 -17.78 -0.34
N ALA A 606 29.03 -18.84 0.10
CA ALA A 606 29.27 -19.39 1.42
C ALA A 606 30.75 -19.77 1.52
N PRO A 607 31.49 -19.35 2.56
CA PRO A 607 32.90 -19.65 2.67
C PRO A 607 33.10 -21.17 2.68
N ASP A 608 33.89 -21.66 1.72
CA ASP A 608 34.23 -23.08 1.58
C ASP A 608 34.66 -23.65 2.94
N ALA A 609 34.00 -24.73 3.36
CA ALA A 609 34.37 -25.43 4.56
C ALA A 609 35.77 -26.04 4.37
N PRO A 610 36.76 -25.75 5.23
CA PRO A 610 38.09 -26.33 5.07
C PRO A 610 38.02 -27.84 5.23
N VAL A 611 38.34 -28.56 4.15
CA VAL A 611 38.44 -30.02 4.13
C VAL A 611 39.59 -30.43 5.05
N ALA A 612 39.26 -30.91 6.24
CA ALA A 612 40.23 -31.42 7.20
C ALA A 612 40.79 -32.76 6.72
N HIS A 613 41.94 -32.75 6.06
CA HIS A 613 42.76 -33.94 5.89
C HIS A 613 43.42 -34.31 7.24
N PRO A 614 43.22 -35.52 7.78
CA PRO A 614 43.98 -35.99 8.92
C PRO A 614 45.39 -36.39 8.46
N ALA A 615 46.38 -35.53 8.75
CA ALA A 615 47.79 -35.92 8.68
C ALA A 615 48.16 -36.72 9.93
N ASN A 616 48.75 -37.90 9.71
CA ASN A 616 49.27 -38.77 10.75
C ASN A 616 50.51 -38.18 11.46
N VAL A 617 50.81 -38.83 12.59
CA VAL A 617 52.12 -39.14 13.21
C VAL A 617 52.46 -38.29 14.45
N PRO A 618 52.96 -38.87 15.56
CA PRO A 618 53.23 -40.29 15.86
C PRO A 618 52.26 -40.94 16.86
#